data_AF-A0A961XYL9-F1
#
_entry.id   AF-A0A961XYL9-F1
#
_cell.length_a   1.000
_cell.length_b   1.000
_cell.length_c   1.000
_cell.angle_alpha   90.00
_cell.angle_beta   90.00
_cell.angle_gamma   90.00
#
_symmetry.space_group_name_H-M   'P 1'
#
loop_
_entity.id
_entity.type
_entity.pdbx_description
1 polymer ?
#
loop_
_entity_poly.entity_id
_entity_poly.type
_entity_poly.pdbx_seq_one_letter_code
_entity_poly.pdbx_strand_id
1 'polypeptide(L)'
;MSRTPVGEIRPSQLLWTYGPGALIDLPNLSVVTMGIDRWEKDRCQPIQEARLLANVRSVLGPQVEALRMPPVGDGDAVDPFSAAALIGVPVKPFPRWLRCVKCGLLSPYDAGLFKLRENRYRPELTRFVHEGCRGSNNDQRARDADAVPARFLMACRAGHLDDFAWDWFVHGGPSSCRATLRFFESGASLQTENLWVKCDGCGASKNMAQAFGQTGRDNLPACRGRHPHVDRFEDDCQEAPRAILLGATNSWFPVTLSALAIPQSGDPLSQIIADGW
;
A
#
# COMPACT_ATOMS: atom_id res chain seq x y z
N MET A 1 -7.87 -16.72 -1.30
CA MET A 1 -7.25 -15.56 -1.96
C MET A 1 -6.15 -16.08 -2.86
N SER A 2 -6.10 -15.67 -4.13
CA SER A 2 -4.97 -16.01 -5.00
C SER A 2 -3.71 -15.28 -4.52
N ARG A 3 -2.57 -15.98 -4.53
CA ARG A 3 -1.24 -15.39 -4.26
C ARG A 3 -0.58 -15.14 -5.60
N THR A 4 -0.27 -13.88 -5.87
CA THR A 4 0.27 -13.43 -7.15
C THR A 4 1.51 -12.59 -6.87
N PRO A 5 2.71 -13.02 -7.32
CA PRO A 5 3.89 -12.17 -7.26
C PRO A 5 3.67 -10.90 -8.10
N VAL A 6 4.04 -9.75 -7.55
CA VAL A 6 3.84 -8.43 -8.20
C VAL A 6 5.13 -7.65 -8.41
N GLY A 7 6.25 -8.15 -7.89
CA GLY A 7 7.55 -7.51 -7.98
C GLY A 7 8.50 -8.01 -6.91
N GLU A 8 9.67 -7.39 -6.87
CA GLU A 8 10.77 -7.74 -5.98
C GLU A 8 11.31 -6.48 -5.31
N ILE A 9 11.80 -6.64 -4.08
CA ILE A 9 12.49 -5.61 -3.33
C ILE A 9 13.69 -6.22 -2.61
N ARG A 10 14.71 -5.41 -2.37
CA ARG A 10 15.87 -5.86 -1.58
C ARG A 10 15.49 -5.93 -0.11
N PRO A 11 15.99 -6.92 0.66
CA PRO A 11 15.71 -7.01 2.10
C PRO A 11 16.05 -5.74 2.89
N SER A 12 17.09 -4.99 2.48
CA SER A 12 17.42 -3.71 3.12
C SER A 12 16.34 -2.65 2.93
N GLN A 13 15.61 -2.66 1.81
CA GLN A 13 14.52 -1.70 1.58
C GLN A 13 13.34 -1.95 2.53
N LEU A 14 13.11 -3.18 2.97
CA LEU A 14 12.10 -3.49 3.99
C LEU A 14 12.42 -2.84 5.35
N LEU A 15 13.70 -2.69 5.68
CA LEU A 15 14.11 -2.08 6.95
C LEU A 15 13.94 -0.56 6.93
N TRP A 16 14.26 0.07 5.79
CA TRP A 16 14.38 1.54 5.72
C TRP A 16 13.22 2.26 5.05
N THR A 17 12.46 1.59 4.18
CA THR A 17 11.52 2.28 3.27
C THR A 17 10.18 1.57 3.12
N TYR A 18 10.18 0.24 3.07
CA TYR A 18 9.03 -0.58 2.67
C TYR A 18 8.59 -1.56 3.75
N GLY A 19 8.84 -1.24 5.02
CA GLY A 19 8.43 -2.07 6.16
C GLY A 19 6.90 -2.18 6.30
N PRO A 20 6.40 -2.94 7.28
CA PRO A 20 4.96 -3.08 7.52
C PRO A 20 4.24 -1.73 7.60
N GLY A 21 3.14 -1.59 6.86
CA GLY A 21 2.39 -0.34 6.75
C GLY A 21 2.90 0.65 5.70
N ALA A 22 4.10 0.45 5.15
CA ALA A 22 4.64 1.30 4.10
C ALA A 22 3.99 1.01 2.73
N LEU A 23 3.98 2.02 1.87
CA LEU A 23 3.54 1.90 0.48
C LEU A 23 4.74 1.63 -0.43
N ILE A 24 4.56 0.70 -1.37
CA ILE A 24 5.50 0.41 -2.44
C ILE A 24 4.84 0.78 -3.75
N ASP A 25 5.42 1.74 -4.46
CA ASP A 25 4.96 2.13 -5.79
C ASP A 25 5.68 1.28 -6.83
N LEU A 26 5.01 0.25 -7.34
CA LEU A 26 5.53 -0.60 -8.41
C LEU A 26 5.15 0.01 -9.77
N PRO A 27 5.81 -0.37 -10.87
CA PRO A 27 5.60 0.28 -12.17
C PRO A 27 4.14 0.34 -12.66
N ASN A 28 3.33 -0.68 -12.33
CA ASN A 28 1.97 -0.82 -12.84
C ASN A 28 0.88 -0.97 -11.76
N LEU A 29 1.26 -1.02 -10.48
CA LEU A 29 0.33 -1.10 -9.35
C LEU A 29 1.03 -0.60 -8.08
N SER A 30 0.29 -0.24 -7.05
CA SER A 30 0.87 0.13 -5.76
C SER A 30 0.32 -0.79 -4.69
N VAL A 31 1.17 -1.13 -3.71
CA VAL A 31 0.83 -2.03 -2.63
C VAL A 31 1.17 -1.45 -1.28
N VAL A 32 0.50 -1.94 -0.25
CA VAL A 32 0.92 -1.78 1.14
C VAL A 32 1.57 -3.08 1.63
N THR A 33 2.70 -2.95 2.33
CA THR A 33 3.35 -4.08 3.01
C THR A 33 2.50 -4.51 4.20
N MET A 34 2.11 -5.79 4.26
CA MET A 34 1.27 -6.31 5.33
C MET A 34 2.03 -6.46 6.65
N GLY A 35 1.28 -6.43 7.75
CA GLY A 35 1.77 -6.66 9.10
C GLY A 35 2.44 -8.03 9.25
N ILE A 36 3.34 -8.11 10.24
CA ILE A 36 4.11 -9.34 10.54
C ILE A 36 3.21 -10.51 10.97
N ASP A 37 1.97 -10.25 11.36
CA ASP A 37 0.92 -11.24 11.63
C ASP A 37 0.54 -12.06 10.39
N ARG A 38 0.78 -11.53 9.18
CA ARG A 38 0.54 -12.22 7.91
C ARG A 38 1.76 -12.97 7.38
N TRP A 39 2.92 -12.83 8.01
CA TRP A 39 4.18 -13.40 7.53
C TRP A 39 4.27 -14.87 7.93
N GLU A 40 4.82 -15.72 7.05
CA GLU A 40 5.05 -17.13 7.35
C GLU A 40 6.27 -17.26 8.28
N LYS A 41 6.02 -17.36 9.59
CA LYS A 41 7.06 -17.38 10.65
C LYS A 41 8.16 -18.42 10.39
N ASP A 42 7.81 -19.59 9.87
CA ASP A 42 8.75 -20.68 9.58
C ASP A 42 9.73 -20.35 8.46
N ARG A 43 9.39 -19.40 7.59
CA ARG A 43 10.28 -18.88 6.53
C ARG A 43 11.11 -17.67 6.99
N CYS A 44 10.87 -17.18 8.19
CA CYS A 44 11.55 -16.03 8.76
C CYS A 44 12.67 -16.52 9.70
N GLN A 45 13.90 -16.53 9.21
CA GLN A 45 15.06 -17.05 9.96
C GLN A 45 15.30 -16.23 11.25
N PRO A 46 15.44 -16.87 12.43
CA PRO A 46 15.77 -16.17 13.67
C PRO A 46 17.10 -15.43 13.60
N ILE A 47 17.14 -14.23 14.16
CA ILE A 47 18.37 -13.46 14.38
C ILE A 47 18.83 -13.75 15.81
N GLN A 48 19.99 -14.40 15.94
CA GLN A 48 20.62 -14.69 17.23
C GLN A 48 21.58 -13.54 17.59
N GLU A 49 21.06 -12.52 18.26
CA GLU A 49 21.88 -11.44 18.83
C GLU A 49 21.21 -10.91 20.11
N ALA A 50 21.69 -11.37 21.26
CA ALA A 50 21.06 -11.11 22.56
C ALA A 50 21.02 -9.61 22.91
N ARG A 51 22.07 -8.86 22.55
CA ARG A 51 22.15 -7.41 22.82
C ARG A 51 21.11 -6.62 22.03
N LEU A 52 20.92 -6.99 20.75
CA LEU A 52 19.92 -6.36 19.91
C LEU A 52 18.51 -6.68 20.43
N LEU A 53 18.24 -7.93 20.81
CA LEU A 53 16.96 -8.30 21.41
C LEU A 53 16.69 -7.55 22.72
N ALA A 54 17.70 -7.43 23.59
CA ALA A 54 17.59 -6.65 24.83
C ALA A 54 17.29 -5.17 24.56
N ASN A 55 17.97 -4.55 23.58
CA ASN A 55 17.69 -3.17 23.16
C ASN A 55 16.29 -2.99 22.58
N VAL A 56 15.78 -3.96 21.81
CA VAL A 56 14.41 -3.90 21.29
C VAL A 56 13.40 -4.05 22.44
N ARG A 57 13.65 -4.96 23.38
CA ARG A 57 12.79 -5.16 24.57
C ARG A 57 12.77 -3.97 25.51
N SER A 58 13.85 -3.20 25.61
CA SER A 58 13.87 -1.99 26.45
C SER A 58 12.96 -0.89 25.89
N VAL A 59 12.72 -0.87 24.57
CA VAL A 59 11.87 0.11 23.90
C VAL A 59 10.43 -0.38 23.75
N LEU A 60 10.25 -1.60 23.23
CA LEU A 60 8.91 -2.13 22.93
C LEU A 60 8.30 -2.91 24.10
N GLY A 61 9.13 -3.50 24.96
CA GLY A 61 8.71 -4.31 26.10
C GLY A 61 9.06 -5.80 25.97
N PRO A 62 8.83 -6.58 27.05
CA PRO A 62 9.23 -7.98 27.14
C PRO A 62 8.42 -8.93 26.23
N GLN A 63 7.31 -8.46 25.63
CA GLN A 63 6.51 -9.26 24.70
C GLN A 63 7.23 -9.62 23.39
N VAL A 64 8.37 -8.98 23.09
CA VAL A 64 9.20 -9.32 21.94
C VAL A 64 10.00 -10.59 22.25
N GLU A 65 9.55 -11.74 21.75
CA GLU A 65 10.19 -13.03 22.02
C GLU A 65 11.48 -13.22 21.22
N ALA A 66 11.48 -12.85 19.94
CA ALA A 66 12.60 -13.07 19.03
C ALA A 66 12.62 -12.05 17.89
N LEU A 67 13.80 -11.82 17.34
CA LEU A 67 14.00 -11.06 16.10
C LEU A 67 14.15 -12.03 14.94
N ARG A 68 13.61 -11.70 13.77
CA ARG A 68 13.63 -12.57 12.59
C ARG A 68 13.91 -11.77 11.32
N MET A 69 14.61 -12.40 10.39
CA MET A 69 14.78 -11.90 9.02
C MET A 69 13.46 -12.01 8.25
N PRO A 70 13.19 -11.10 7.29
CA PRO A 70 12.05 -11.25 6.39
C PRO A 70 12.15 -12.56 5.57
N PRO A 71 11.02 -13.09 5.10
CA PRO A 71 11.02 -14.24 4.20
C PRO A 71 11.74 -13.86 2.90
N VAL A 72 12.82 -14.56 2.59
CA VAL A 72 13.58 -14.42 1.36
C VAL A 72 13.33 -15.68 0.53
N GLY A 73 12.93 -15.52 -0.73
CA GLY A 73 12.81 -16.65 -1.65
C GLY A 73 14.18 -17.23 -1.97
N ASP A 74 14.20 -18.49 -2.37
CA ASP A 74 15.40 -19.08 -2.97
C ASP A 74 15.70 -18.30 -4.27
N GLY A 75 16.98 -17.99 -4.53
CA GLY A 75 17.42 -17.15 -5.65
C GLY A 75 17.09 -17.70 -7.05
N ASP A 76 17.75 -17.16 -8.09
CA ASP A 76 17.40 -17.36 -9.50
C ASP A 76 17.06 -18.81 -9.92
N ALA A 77 16.04 -18.92 -10.79
CA ALA A 77 15.51 -20.14 -11.44
C ALA A 77 14.50 -20.99 -10.65
N VAL A 78 13.61 -20.35 -9.88
CA VAL A 78 12.40 -21.01 -9.34
C VAL A 78 11.32 -21.08 -10.43
N ASP A 79 10.68 -22.24 -10.61
CA ASP A 79 9.50 -22.37 -11.46
C ASP A 79 8.39 -21.39 -11.01
N PRO A 80 7.91 -20.47 -11.87
CA PRO A 80 6.88 -19.48 -11.53
C PRO A 80 5.54 -20.07 -11.07
N PHE A 81 5.31 -21.37 -11.28
CA PHE A 81 4.13 -22.09 -10.82
C PHE A 81 4.34 -22.87 -9.52
N SER A 82 5.57 -22.92 -9.01
CA SER A 82 5.90 -23.62 -7.77
C SER A 82 5.48 -22.84 -6.53
N ALA A 83 5.35 -23.54 -5.39
CA ALA A 83 5.11 -22.90 -4.10
C ALA A 83 6.28 -22.01 -3.65
N ALA A 84 7.50 -22.30 -4.10
CA ALA A 84 8.69 -21.52 -3.79
C ALA A 84 8.64 -20.12 -4.41
N ALA A 85 8.05 -19.96 -5.60
CA ALA A 85 7.86 -18.66 -6.26
C ALA A 85 6.87 -17.74 -5.53
N LEU A 86 6.13 -18.26 -4.55
CA LEU A 86 5.20 -17.50 -3.71
C LEU A 86 5.80 -17.12 -2.35
N ILE A 87 7.06 -17.47 -2.09
CA ILE A 87 7.78 -17.07 -0.88
C ILE A 87 8.17 -15.60 -1.04
N GLY A 88 7.69 -14.77 -0.11
CA GLY A 88 8.04 -13.36 -0.06
C GLY A 88 7.25 -12.64 1.00
N VAL A 89 7.45 -11.34 1.07
CA VAL A 89 6.71 -10.49 2.00
C VAL A 89 5.28 -10.31 1.49
N PRO A 90 4.25 -10.60 2.32
CA PRO A 90 2.87 -10.41 1.92
C PRO A 90 2.57 -8.91 1.72
N VAL A 91 1.90 -8.61 0.62
CA VAL A 91 1.48 -7.26 0.24
C VAL A 91 0.03 -7.28 -0.21
N LYS A 92 -0.62 -6.12 -0.20
CA LYS A 92 -1.99 -5.95 -0.68
C LYS A 92 -2.10 -4.73 -1.60
N PRO A 93 -2.84 -4.80 -2.73
CA PRO A 93 -3.09 -3.64 -3.56
C PRO A 93 -3.68 -2.49 -2.74
N PHE A 94 -3.01 -1.33 -2.77
CA PHE A 94 -3.44 -0.13 -2.08
C PHE A 94 -2.91 1.12 -2.79
N PRO A 95 -3.74 2.15 -3.04
CA PRO A 95 -5.17 2.23 -2.70
C PRO A 95 -6.03 1.22 -3.46
N ARG A 96 -7.23 0.96 -2.93
CA ARG A 96 -8.25 0.14 -3.59
C ARG A 96 -8.83 0.83 -4.82
N TRP A 97 -8.85 2.16 -4.82
CA TRP A 97 -9.37 2.95 -5.93
C TRP A 97 -8.39 3.01 -7.10
N LEU A 98 -8.89 2.66 -8.28
CA LEU A 98 -8.15 2.69 -9.54
C LEU A 98 -8.84 3.63 -10.52
N ARG A 99 -8.04 4.22 -11.41
CA ARG A 99 -8.47 5.07 -12.52
C ARG A 99 -8.08 4.42 -13.84
N CYS A 100 -9.05 4.25 -14.75
CA CYS A 100 -8.77 3.92 -16.14
C CYS A 100 -8.08 5.09 -16.84
N VAL A 101 -6.91 4.84 -17.45
CA VAL A 101 -6.14 5.89 -18.15
C VAL A 101 -6.84 6.40 -19.41
N LYS A 102 -7.70 5.59 -20.04
CA LYS A 102 -8.37 5.91 -21.31
C LYS A 102 -9.67 6.70 -21.14
N CYS A 103 -10.54 6.26 -20.22
CA CYS A 103 -11.87 6.86 -20.06
C CYS A 103 -12.05 7.61 -18.74
N GLY A 104 -11.06 7.58 -17.85
CA GLY A 104 -11.13 8.24 -16.54
C GLY A 104 -12.05 7.55 -15.55
N LEU A 105 -12.62 6.37 -15.85
CA LEU A 105 -13.42 5.61 -14.87
C LEU A 105 -12.64 5.45 -13.57
N LEU A 106 -13.24 5.86 -12.47
CA LEU A 106 -12.68 5.84 -11.13
C LEU A 106 -13.59 4.98 -10.25
N SER A 107 -13.05 3.87 -9.75
CA SER A 107 -13.79 2.90 -8.95
C SER A 107 -12.83 2.06 -8.10
N PRO A 108 -13.27 1.51 -6.95
CA PRO A 108 -12.48 0.51 -6.26
C PRO A 108 -12.37 -0.78 -7.09
N TYR A 109 -11.23 -1.48 -6.99
CA TYR A 109 -10.94 -2.67 -7.80
C TYR A 109 -11.90 -3.84 -7.52
N ASP A 110 -12.52 -3.87 -6.34
CA ASP A 110 -13.44 -4.93 -5.92
C ASP A 110 -14.89 -4.67 -6.35
N ALA A 111 -15.18 -3.56 -7.03
CA ALA A 111 -16.46 -3.33 -7.71
C ALA A 111 -16.64 -4.18 -8.99
N GLY A 112 -15.62 -4.94 -9.41
CA GLY A 112 -15.68 -5.79 -10.61
C GLY A 112 -15.52 -5.06 -11.95
N LEU A 113 -15.22 -3.75 -11.93
CA LEU A 113 -15.01 -2.94 -13.14
C LEU A 113 -13.57 -3.00 -13.67
N PHE A 114 -12.64 -3.52 -12.86
CA PHE A 114 -11.24 -3.71 -13.22
C PHE A 114 -10.86 -5.17 -13.03
N LYS A 115 -9.99 -5.69 -13.91
CA LYS A 115 -9.45 -7.05 -13.79
C LYS A 115 -7.94 -7.03 -13.60
N LEU A 116 -7.45 -7.88 -12.71
CA LEU A 116 -6.03 -8.12 -12.55
C LEU A 116 -5.53 -9.00 -13.71
N ARG A 117 -4.55 -8.50 -14.45
CA ARG A 117 -3.77 -9.25 -15.45
C ARG A 117 -2.45 -9.62 -14.82
N GLU A 118 -2.38 -10.85 -14.33
CA GLU A 118 -1.17 -11.41 -13.72
C GLU A 118 -0.13 -11.75 -14.79
N ASN A 119 1.14 -11.53 -14.47
CA ASN A 119 2.25 -12.02 -15.28
C ASN A 119 3.26 -12.72 -14.37
N ARG A 120 3.24 -14.06 -14.36
CA ARG A 120 4.07 -14.88 -13.46
C ARG A 120 5.55 -14.87 -13.84
N TYR A 121 5.86 -14.71 -15.13
CA TYR A 121 7.24 -14.65 -15.64
C TYR A 121 7.86 -13.26 -15.46
N ARG A 122 7.01 -12.23 -15.47
CA ARG A 122 7.39 -10.84 -15.24
C ARG A 122 6.44 -10.21 -14.23
N PRO A 123 6.60 -10.52 -12.93
CA PRO A 123 5.74 -10.03 -11.86
C PRO A 123 5.51 -8.52 -11.89
N GLU A 124 6.52 -7.75 -12.28
CA GLU A 124 6.50 -6.29 -12.42
C GLU A 124 5.52 -5.77 -13.49
N LEU A 125 5.10 -6.63 -14.44
CA LEU A 125 4.09 -6.33 -15.46
C LEU A 125 2.67 -6.72 -15.04
N THR A 126 2.50 -7.32 -13.87
CA THR A 126 1.18 -7.53 -13.28
C THR A 126 0.51 -6.18 -13.09
N ARG A 127 -0.75 -6.06 -13.53
CA ARG A 127 -1.46 -4.77 -13.52
C ARG A 127 -2.96 -4.94 -13.54
N PHE A 128 -3.69 -3.88 -13.20
CA PHE A 128 -5.13 -3.83 -13.42
C PHE A 128 -5.47 -3.25 -14.80
N VAL A 129 -6.52 -3.77 -15.42
CA VAL A 129 -7.04 -3.29 -16.70
C VAL A 129 -8.55 -3.08 -16.63
N HIS A 130 -9.02 -2.06 -17.35
CA HIS A 130 -10.41 -1.89 -17.72
C HIS A 130 -10.64 -2.57 -19.07
N GLU A 131 -11.22 -3.76 -19.05
CA GLU A 131 -11.43 -4.56 -20.26
C GLU A 131 -12.44 -3.90 -21.21
N GLY A 132 -12.18 -4.00 -22.51
CA GLY A 132 -13.14 -3.56 -23.54
C GLY A 132 -13.49 -2.06 -23.51
N CYS A 133 -12.67 -1.23 -22.89
CA CYS A 133 -12.92 0.20 -22.72
C CYS A 133 -13.13 0.92 -24.08
N ARG A 134 -14.23 1.69 -24.17
CA ARG A 134 -14.65 2.46 -25.37
C ARG A 134 -14.39 3.96 -25.27
N GLY A 135 -13.49 4.39 -24.39
CA GLY A 135 -13.18 5.81 -24.19
C GLY A 135 -14.21 6.54 -23.30
N SER A 136 -13.97 7.82 -23.05
CA SER A 136 -14.79 8.63 -22.11
C SER A 136 -16.25 8.77 -22.55
N ASN A 137 -16.49 8.88 -23.86
CA ASN A 137 -17.83 9.02 -24.44
C ASN A 137 -18.47 7.68 -24.85
N ASN A 138 -17.80 6.56 -24.58
CA ASN A 138 -18.26 5.21 -24.93
C ASN A 138 -18.48 4.98 -26.46
N ASP A 139 -17.81 5.75 -27.31
CA ASP A 139 -17.98 5.80 -28.77
C ASP A 139 -16.80 5.17 -29.54
N GLN A 140 -15.68 4.89 -28.86
CA GLN A 140 -14.48 4.34 -29.49
C GLN A 140 -14.54 2.81 -29.63
N ARG A 141 -13.67 2.27 -30.47
CA ARG A 141 -13.42 0.82 -30.55
C ARG A 141 -13.02 0.28 -29.18
N ALA A 142 -13.67 -0.81 -28.77
CA ALA A 142 -13.38 -1.53 -27.53
C ALA A 142 -11.93 -2.01 -27.52
N ARG A 143 -11.18 -1.59 -26.51
CA ARG A 143 -9.79 -2.02 -26.28
C ARG A 143 -9.50 -1.94 -24.79
N ASP A 144 -8.83 -2.95 -24.26
CA ASP A 144 -8.32 -2.95 -22.88
C ASP A 144 -7.46 -1.71 -22.64
N ALA A 145 -7.67 -1.07 -21.50
CA ALA A 145 -6.92 0.09 -21.07
C ALA A 145 -6.41 -0.12 -19.65
N ASP A 146 -5.20 0.36 -19.35
CA ASP A 146 -4.63 0.20 -18.03
C ASP A 146 -5.45 0.97 -16.97
N ALA A 147 -5.53 0.39 -15.78
CA ALA A 147 -6.15 0.99 -14.61
C ALA A 147 -5.06 1.21 -13.56
N VAL A 148 -4.75 2.47 -13.31
CA VAL A 148 -3.66 2.88 -12.41
C VAL A 148 -4.22 3.28 -11.05
N PRO A 149 -3.47 3.11 -9.95
CA PRO A 149 -3.91 3.55 -8.62
C PRO A 149 -4.25 5.04 -8.59
N ALA A 150 -5.37 5.36 -7.93
CA ALA A 150 -5.77 6.73 -7.72
C ALA A 150 -4.83 7.36 -6.68
N ARG A 151 -4.02 8.35 -7.07
CA ARG A 151 -2.87 8.85 -6.29
C ARG A 151 -3.23 9.70 -5.06
N PHE A 152 -4.47 9.65 -4.58
CA PHE A 152 -4.93 10.42 -3.43
C PHE A 152 -5.30 9.44 -2.33
N LEU A 153 -4.84 9.73 -1.12
CA LEU A 153 -5.05 8.94 0.09
C LEU A 153 -5.50 9.87 1.22
N MET A 154 -6.04 9.28 2.28
CA MET A 154 -6.25 9.99 3.55
C MET A 154 -5.32 9.44 4.62
N ALA A 155 -4.71 10.33 5.39
CA ALA A 155 -3.92 9.96 6.55
C ALA A 155 -4.17 10.92 7.72
N CYS A 156 -3.96 10.48 8.96
CA CYS A 156 -4.13 11.30 10.16
C CYS A 156 -2.87 11.25 11.03
N ARG A 157 -2.78 12.11 12.05
CA ARG A 157 -1.61 12.16 12.95
C ARG A 157 -1.48 10.97 13.88
N ALA A 158 -2.56 10.20 14.08
CA ALA A 158 -2.52 8.94 14.81
C ALA A 158 -1.92 7.77 13.99
N GLY A 159 -1.51 8.01 12.73
CA GLY A 159 -0.85 7.00 11.90
C GLY A 159 -1.81 6.11 11.08
N HIS A 160 -3.10 6.47 11.02
CA HIS A 160 -4.05 5.78 10.15
C HIS A 160 -3.85 6.17 8.68
N LEU A 161 -4.10 5.21 7.80
CA LEU A 161 -4.00 5.36 6.35
C LEU A 161 -5.25 4.76 5.70
N ASP A 162 -5.96 5.52 4.89
CA ASP A 162 -7.17 5.06 4.20
C ASP A 162 -7.16 5.47 2.73
N ASP A 163 -7.98 4.78 1.95
CA ASP A 163 -8.37 5.22 0.63
C ASP A 163 -8.94 6.65 0.71
N PHE A 164 -8.70 7.47 -0.31
CA PHE A 164 -9.36 8.76 -0.37
C PHE A 164 -10.88 8.58 -0.46
N ALA A 165 -11.64 9.38 0.30
CA ALA A 165 -13.10 9.27 0.38
C ALA A 165 -13.78 9.87 -0.85
N TRP A 166 -13.56 9.27 -2.03
CA TRP A 166 -14.00 9.80 -3.32
C TRP A 166 -15.49 10.11 -3.39
N ASP A 167 -16.34 9.18 -2.95
CA ASP A 167 -17.80 9.36 -2.95
C ASP A 167 -18.25 10.51 -2.03
N TRP A 168 -17.67 10.59 -0.82
CA TRP A 168 -17.97 11.68 0.12
C TRP A 168 -17.52 13.02 -0.46
N PHE A 169 -16.29 13.06 -0.96
CA PHE A 169 -15.66 14.27 -1.45
C PHE A 169 -16.45 14.88 -2.60
N VAL A 170 -16.76 14.10 -3.65
CA VAL A 170 -17.46 14.59 -4.85
C VAL A 170 -18.87 15.09 -4.55
N HIS A 171 -19.56 14.47 -3.58
CA HIS A 171 -20.91 14.87 -3.18
C HIS A 171 -20.94 15.92 -2.06
N GLY A 172 -19.78 16.27 -1.48
CA GLY A 172 -19.69 17.22 -0.37
C GLY A 172 -20.29 16.71 0.94
N GLY A 173 -20.33 15.40 1.15
CA GLY A 173 -20.93 14.80 2.34
C GLY A 173 -21.48 13.39 2.11
N PRO A 174 -22.24 12.86 3.08
CA PRO A 174 -22.98 11.62 2.92
C PRO A 174 -23.93 11.69 1.71
N SER A 175 -23.90 10.67 0.86
CA SER A 175 -24.74 10.59 -0.33
C SER A 175 -25.28 9.17 -0.53
N SER A 176 -26.50 9.05 -1.05
CA SER A 176 -27.10 7.78 -1.46
C SER A 176 -26.76 7.41 -2.91
N CYS A 177 -26.07 8.29 -3.65
CA CYS A 177 -25.65 8.01 -5.03
C CYS A 177 -24.58 6.91 -5.05
N ARG A 178 -24.80 5.88 -5.87
CA ARG A 178 -23.88 4.73 -6.05
C ARG A 178 -23.33 4.64 -7.47
N ALA A 179 -23.46 5.70 -8.26
CA ALA A 179 -22.95 5.73 -9.63
C ALA A 179 -21.43 5.75 -9.66
N THR A 180 -20.85 5.37 -10.80
CA THR A 180 -19.41 5.43 -11.01
C THR A 180 -18.90 6.87 -11.03
N LEU A 181 -17.63 7.03 -10.71
CA LEU A 181 -16.94 8.31 -10.78
C LEU A 181 -16.05 8.39 -12.01
N ARG A 182 -15.77 9.62 -12.45
CA ARG A 182 -14.81 9.94 -13.50
C ARG A 182 -13.76 10.88 -12.94
N PHE A 183 -12.51 10.54 -13.15
CA PHE A 183 -11.36 11.38 -12.87
C PHE A 183 -10.75 11.86 -14.19
N PHE A 184 -10.69 13.17 -14.37
CA PHE A 184 -10.19 13.78 -15.60
C PHE A 184 -9.43 15.06 -15.31
N GLU A 185 -8.62 15.45 -16.30
CA GLU A 185 -7.88 16.70 -16.30
C GLU A 185 -8.61 17.69 -17.20
N SER A 186 -8.81 18.90 -16.71
CA SER A 186 -9.46 20.00 -17.41
C SER A 186 -8.43 21.07 -17.71
N GLY A 187 -7.95 21.13 -18.96
CA GLY A 187 -6.92 22.08 -19.39
C GLY A 187 -5.71 21.39 -20.00
N ALA A 188 -4.67 22.18 -20.31
CA ALA A 188 -3.45 21.71 -20.97
C ALA A 188 -2.23 21.55 -20.03
N SER A 189 -2.42 21.67 -18.70
CA SER A 189 -1.33 21.55 -17.72
C SER A 189 -1.62 20.55 -16.60
N LEU A 190 -0.61 19.76 -16.23
CA LEU A 190 -0.65 18.70 -15.20
C LEU A 190 -0.69 19.23 -13.75
N GLN A 191 -1.20 20.44 -13.53
CA GLN A 191 -1.32 21.03 -12.20
C GLN A 191 -2.57 20.51 -11.47
N THR A 192 -2.50 20.40 -10.14
CA THR A 192 -3.61 19.86 -9.32
C THR A 192 -4.92 20.64 -9.48
N GLU A 193 -4.84 21.93 -9.81
CA GLU A 193 -5.96 22.81 -10.13
C GLU A 193 -6.76 22.39 -11.37
N ASN A 194 -6.18 21.55 -12.22
CA ASN A 194 -6.85 21.01 -13.41
C ASN A 194 -7.43 19.62 -13.17
N LEU A 195 -7.27 19.03 -11.99
CA LEU A 195 -7.76 17.68 -11.70
C LEU A 195 -9.17 17.73 -11.12
N TRP A 196 -10.10 17.03 -11.76
CA TRP A 196 -11.51 17.00 -11.39
C TRP A 196 -12.00 15.57 -11.22
N VAL A 197 -12.91 15.41 -10.26
CA VAL A 197 -13.74 14.22 -10.14
C VAL A 197 -15.20 14.57 -10.43
N LYS A 198 -15.92 13.72 -11.15
CA LYS A 198 -17.34 13.87 -11.46
C LYS A 198 -18.07 12.55 -11.22
N CYS A 199 -19.29 12.64 -10.68
CA CYS A 199 -20.22 11.52 -10.59
C CYS A 199 -20.99 11.37 -11.91
N ASP A 200 -20.98 10.17 -12.49
CA ASP A 200 -21.68 9.87 -13.74
C ASP A 200 -23.22 9.85 -13.57
N GLY A 201 -23.72 9.63 -12.34
CA GLY A 201 -25.16 9.53 -12.07
C GLY A 201 -25.85 10.88 -11.82
N CYS A 202 -25.36 11.65 -10.86
CA CYS A 202 -25.98 12.94 -10.48
C CYS A 202 -25.29 14.16 -11.11
N GLY A 203 -24.15 13.98 -11.78
CA GLY A 203 -23.40 15.06 -12.40
C GLY A 203 -22.58 15.92 -11.44
N ALA A 204 -22.65 15.68 -10.12
CA ALA A 204 -21.84 16.39 -9.13
C ALA A 204 -20.36 16.31 -9.50
N SER A 205 -19.65 17.42 -9.41
CA SER A 205 -18.23 17.50 -9.73
C SER A 205 -17.48 18.33 -8.71
N LYS A 206 -16.20 18.00 -8.51
CA LYS A 206 -15.36 18.69 -7.54
C LYS A 206 -13.91 18.72 -7.98
N ASN A 207 -13.26 19.85 -7.72
CA ASN A 207 -11.86 20.07 -8.03
C ASN A 207 -10.97 19.47 -6.93
N MET A 208 -9.92 18.73 -7.31
CA MET A 208 -9.03 18.08 -6.36
C MET A 208 -8.17 19.06 -5.53
N ALA A 209 -7.99 20.31 -5.97
CA ALA A 209 -7.36 21.34 -5.15
C ALA A 209 -8.12 21.57 -3.83
N GLN A 210 -9.45 21.34 -3.82
CA GLN A 210 -10.28 21.45 -2.62
C GLN A 210 -10.09 20.29 -1.63
N ALA A 211 -9.32 19.25 -1.98
CA ALA A 211 -9.01 18.14 -1.10
C ALA A 211 -7.85 18.44 -0.12
N PHE A 212 -7.08 19.51 -0.36
CA PHE A 212 -5.88 19.83 0.40
C PHE A 212 -6.02 21.09 1.26
N GLY A 213 -5.07 21.28 2.17
CA GLY A 213 -5.00 22.46 3.02
C GLY A 213 -6.18 22.56 3.98
N GLN A 214 -6.58 23.80 4.30
CA GLN A 214 -7.70 24.05 5.20
C GLN A 214 -9.04 23.64 4.54
N THR A 215 -9.23 23.97 3.27
CA THR A 215 -10.41 23.58 2.47
C THR A 215 -10.61 22.06 2.46
N GLY A 216 -9.53 21.30 2.38
CA GLY A 216 -9.58 19.84 2.46
C GLY A 216 -10.19 19.33 3.77
N ARG A 217 -9.87 19.95 4.91
CA ARG A 217 -10.40 19.53 6.21
C ARG A 217 -11.92 19.65 6.28
N ASP A 218 -12.47 20.66 5.64
CA ASP A 218 -13.92 20.91 5.62
C ASP A 218 -14.65 20.01 4.60
N ASN A 219 -13.91 19.41 3.65
CA ASN A 219 -14.45 18.59 2.56
C ASN A 219 -14.23 17.08 2.73
N LEU A 220 -13.50 16.67 3.77
CA LEU A 220 -13.17 15.27 4.05
C LEU A 220 -13.96 14.77 5.26
N PRO A 221 -14.32 13.47 5.30
CA PRO A 221 -14.95 12.88 6.47
C PRO A 221 -13.97 12.77 7.65
N ALA A 222 -14.50 12.42 8.82
CA ALA A 222 -13.67 12.04 9.96
C ALA A 222 -12.79 10.81 9.66
N CYS A 223 -11.69 10.68 10.41
CA CYS A 223 -10.81 9.53 10.27
C CYS A 223 -11.55 8.25 10.70
N ARG A 224 -11.43 7.19 9.89
CA ARG A 224 -12.04 5.90 10.19
C ARG A 224 -11.18 5.01 11.09
N GLY A 225 -9.96 5.43 11.42
CA GLY A 225 -9.04 4.59 12.20
C GLY A 225 -8.41 3.44 11.42
N ARG A 226 -8.33 3.51 10.08
CA ARG A 226 -7.92 2.35 9.27
C ARG A 226 -6.41 2.08 9.33
N HIS A 227 -6.06 0.83 9.56
CA HIS A 227 -4.73 0.27 9.35
C HIS A 227 -4.78 -0.79 8.24
N PRO A 228 -4.45 -0.42 6.99
CA PRO A 228 -4.65 -1.30 5.83
C PRO A 228 -3.70 -2.49 5.82
N HIS A 229 -2.55 -2.39 6.50
CA HIS A 229 -1.55 -3.45 6.58
C HIS A 229 -1.92 -4.59 7.55
N VAL A 230 -2.83 -4.36 8.51
CA VAL A 230 -3.34 -5.38 9.44
C VAL A 230 -4.84 -5.64 9.26
N ASP A 231 -5.46 -5.04 8.23
CA ASP A 231 -6.90 -5.13 7.94
C ASP A 231 -7.79 -4.83 9.16
N ARG A 232 -7.39 -3.84 9.97
CA ARG A 232 -8.09 -3.43 11.18
C ARG A 232 -8.53 -1.96 11.11
N PHE A 233 -9.60 -1.66 11.81
CA PHE A 233 -9.99 -0.31 12.17
C PHE A 233 -9.81 -0.12 13.69
N GLU A 234 -9.24 1.00 14.07
CA GLU A 234 -9.22 1.49 15.44
C GLU A 234 -10.47 2.34 15.67
N ASP A 235 -11.16 2.10 16.77
CA ASP A 235 -12.36 2.86 17.13
C ASP A 235 -11.97 4.25 17.65
N ASP A 236 -12.89 5.21 17.51
CA ASP A 236 -12.81 6.52 18.17
C ASP A 236 -11.59 7.41 17.86
N CYS A 237 -11.02 7.31 16.66
CA CYS A 237 -9.97 8.25 16.22
C CYS A 237 -10.50 9.69 16.15
N GLN A 238 -9.93 10.59 16.96
CA GLN A 238 -10.32 12.01 17.05
C GLN A 238 -9.48 12.94 16.15
N GLU A 239 -8.52 12.39 15.40
CA GLU A 239 -7.66 13.18 14.53
C GLU A 239 -8.35 13.54 13.22
N ALA A 240 -8.18 14.79 12.79
CA ALA A 240 -8.66 15.25 11.49
C ALA A 240 -7.76 14.67 10.37
N PRO A 241 -8.30 13.85 9.45
CA PRO A 241 -7.51 13.32 8.35
C PRO A 241 -7.15 14.43 7.36
N ARG A 242 -6.10 14.18 6.58
CA ARG A 242 -5.63 15.05 5.51
C ARG A 242 -5.44 14.23 4.25
N ALA A 243 -5.73 14.84 3.11
CA ALA A 243 -5.33 14.29 1.83
C ALA A 243 -3.81 14.28 1.72
N ILE A 244 -3.25 13.15 1.32
CA ILE A 244 -1.85 13.02 0.92
C ILE A 244 -1.78 12.38 -0.46
N LEU A 245 -0.67 12.60 -1.16
CA LEU A 245 -0.41 11.93 -2.43
C LEU A 245 0.24 10.58 -2.19
N LEU A 246 -0.13 9.60 -3.01
CA LEU A 246 0.59 8.34 -3.11
C LEU A 246 2.05 8.60 -3.48
N GLY A 247 2.98 8.01 -2.74
CA GLY A 247 4.42 8.28 -2.88
C GLY A 247 4.92 9.51 -2.11
N ALA A 248 4.07 10.16 -1.30
CA ALA A 248 4.53 11.23 -0.42
C ALA A 248 5.55 10.72 0.60
N THR A 249 6.68 11.42 0.73
CA THR A 249 7.83 11.05 1.59
C THR A 249 7.51 11.06 3.08
N ASN A 250 6.37 11.63 3.48
CA ASN A 250 5.90 11.73 4.85
C ASN A 250 4.83 10.69 5.22
N SER A 251 4.62 9.67 4.39
CA SER A 251 3.60 8.64 4.62
C SER A 251 4.03 7.56 5.61
N TRP A 252 5.34 7.28 5.73
CA TRP A 252 5.86 6.22 6.59
C TRP A 252 7.30 6.51 7.01
N PHE A 253 7.63 6.21 8.27
CA PHE A 253 8.99 6.34 8.81
C PHE A 253 9.32 5.13 9.70
N PRO A 254 10.51 4.53 9.56
CA PRO A 254 10.94 3.47 10.45
C PRO A 254 11.39 4.03 11.79
N VAL A 255 11.15 3.28 12.87
CA VAL A 255 11.90 3.43 14.12
C VAL A 255 13.09 2.48 14.05
N THR A 256 14.29 3.03 14.02
CA THR A 256 15.52 2.24 13.83
C THR A 256 16.23 2.02 15.16
N LEU A 257 16.55 0.76 15.45
CA LEU A 257 17.43 0.35 16.54
C LEU A 257 18.60 -0.44 15.96
N SER A 258 19.80 -0.19 16.45
CA SER A 258 21.02 -0.88 16.03
C SER A 258 21.82 -1.35 17.23
N ALA A 259 22.60 -2.41 17.03
CA ALA A 259 23.59 -2.90 17.99
C ALA A 259 24.86 -3.26 17.21
N LEU A 260 26.02 -2.95 17.78
CA LEU A 260 27.29 -3.35 17.20
C LEU A 260 27.63 -4.76 17.67
N ALA A 261 27.54 -5.72 16.76
CA ALA A 261 27.89 -7.11 17.02
C ALA A 261 29.40 -7.33 16.83
N ILE A 262 30.17 -7.20 17.92
CA ILE A 262 31.56 -7.66 17.96
C ILE A 262 31.55 -9.06 18.60
N PRO A 263 32.03 -10.11 17.92
CA PRO A 263 32.23 -11.42 18.53
C PRO A 263 33.22 -11.30 19.69
N GLN A 264 32.83 -11.75 20.89
CA GLN A 264 33.71 -11.75 22.06
C GLN A 264 34.63 -12.98 22.08
N SER A 265 34.18 -14.09 21.47
CA SER A 265 34.99 -15.26 21.18
C SER A 265 35.39 -15.33 19.71
N GLY A 266 36.57 -15.87 19.42
CA GLY A 266 37.03 -16.11 18.04
C GLY A 266 36.26 -17.21 17.30
N ASP A 267 35.39 -17.95 17.99
CA ASP A 267 34.58 -19.04 17.46
C ASP A 267 33.06 -18.74 17.62
N PRO A 268 32.24 -18.84 16.55
CA PRO A 268 30.80 -18.60 16.59
C PRO A 268 30.03 -19.54 17.52
N LEU A 269 30.44 -20.80 17.64
CA LEU A 269 29.77 -21.77 18.53
C LEU A 269 29.94 -21.38 19.99
N SER A 270 31.16 -20.97 20.36
CA SER A 270 31.48 -20.46 21.70
C SER A 270 30.65 -19.23 22.08
N GLN A 271 30.36 -18.32 21.12
CA GLN A 271 29.54 -17.14 21.37
C GLN A 271 28.07 -17.52 21.62
N ILE A 272 27.51 -18.46 20.83
CA ILE A 272 26.13 -18.94 21.01
C ILE A 272 25.94 -19.58 22.40
N ILE A 273 26.94 -20.34 22.87
CA ILE A 273 26.92 -20.94 24.21
C ILE A 273 26.94 -19.83 25.28
N ALA A 274 27.81 -18.83 25.15
CA ALA A 274 27.91 -17.72 26.10
C ALA A 274 26.64 -16.85 26.15
N ASP A 275 25.94 -16.68 25.02
CA ASP A 275 24.69 -15.91 24.96
C ASP A 275 23.48 -16.68 25.51
N GLY A 276 23.55 -18.02 25.56
CA GLY A 276 22.45 -18.92 25.94
C GLY A 276 22.51 -19.48 27.37
N TRP A 277 23.58 -19.22 28.11
CA TRP A 277 23.82 -19.66 29.49
C TRP A 277 23.89 -18.46 30.45
#